data_AF-A0A3D0WN92-F1
#
_entry.id   AF-A0A3D0WN92-F1
#
_cell.length_a   1.000
_cell.length_b   1.000
_cell.length_c   1.000
_cell.angle_alpha   90.00
_cell.angle_beta   90.00
_cell.angle_gamma   90.00
#
_symmetry.space_group_name_H-M   'P 1'
#
loop_
_entity.id
_entity.type
_entity.pdbx_description
1 polymer ?
#
loop_
_entity_poly.entity_id
_entity_poly.type
_entity_poly.pdbx_seq_one_letter_code
_entity_poly.pdbx_strand_id
1 'polypeptide(L)'
;MSLVALHNGGGVGIGKAVNGGFGMVCDGSERVDEILRSAMLWDVMGGVARRSWARNANAMSTVQDFNQSFADDYYITEPYLVDEEIIKNITNYKQ
;
A
#
# COMPACT_ATOMS: atom_id res chain seq x y z
N MET A 1 -12.79 -8.74 8.15
CA MET A 1 -13.42 -7.47 8.57
C MET A 1 -14.92 -7.68 8.76
N SER A 2 -15.53 -7.06 9.76
CA SER A 2 -16.98 -7.19 10.05
C SER A 2 -17.84 -6.27 9.17
N LEU A 3 -17.28 -5.14 8.76
CA LEU A 3 -17.91 -4.15 7.88
C LEU A 3 -16.84 -3.53 6.97
N VAL A 4 -17.17 -3.28 5.71
CA VAL A 4 -16.34 -2.49 4.80
C VAL A 4 -17.22 -1.41 4.17
N ALA A 5 -16.69 -0.20 4.07
CA ALA A 5 -17.36 0.94 3.49
C ALA A 5 -16.49 1.58 2.40
N LEU A 6 -17.11 1.93 1.27
CA LEU A 6 -16.48 2.66 0.18
C LEU A 6 -17.33 3.90 -0.12
N HIS A 7 -16.72 5.07 -0.04
CA HIS A 7 -17.38 6.35 -0.15
C HIS A 7 -16.85 7.17 -1.32
N ASN A 8 -17.70 8.06 -1.85
CA ASN A 8 -17.38 9.04 -2.88
C ASN A 8 -17.25 10.43 -2.25
N GLY A 9 -16.03 10.95 -2.21
CA GLY A 9 -15.76 12.34 -1.87
C GLY A 9 -15.55 12.63 -0.39
N GLY A 10 -15.16 11.64 0.42
CA GLY A 10 -14.85 11.87 1.83
C GLY A 10 -13.78 12.96 2.02
N GLY A 11 -14.05 13.89 2.93
CA GLY A 11 -13.18 15.04 3.24
C GLY A 11 -13.22 16.18 2.21
N VAL A 12 -13.13 15.88 0.91
CA VAL A 12 -12.90 16.88 -0.15
C VAL A 12 -14.11 17.18 -1.05
N GLY A 13 -15.22 16.46 -0.87
CA GLY A 13 -16.45 16.61 -1.65
C GLY A 13 -16.59 15.62 -2.82
N ILE A 14 -17.83 15.48 -3.31
CA ILE A 14 -18.25 14.48 -4.30
C ILE A 14 -17.37 14.54 -5.57
N GLY A 15 -16.89 13.39 -6.02
CA GLY A 15 -16.12 13.21 -7.25
C GLY A 15 -14.63 13.53 -7.15
N LYS A 16 -14.16 14.02 -5.99
CA LYS A 16 -12.75 14.42 -5.81
C LYS A 16 -11.88 13.39 -5.06
N ALA A 17 -12.51 12.39 -4.45
CA ALA A 17 -11.81 11.29 -3.80
C ALA A 17 -12.66 10.01 -3.86
N VAL A 18 -11.98 8.87 -3.91
CA VAL A 18 -12.53 7.56 -3.57
C VAL A 18 -11.81 7.11 -2.32
N ASN A 19 -12.55 6.92 -1.23
CA ASN A 19 -11.98 6.61 0.07
C ASN A 19 -12.76 5.45 0.71
N GLY A 20 -12.04 4.54 1.33
CA GLY A 20 -12.62 3.39 2.01
C GLY A 20 -12.18 3.31 3.46
N GLY A 21 -12.87 2.47 4.21
CA GLY A 21 -12.51 2.11 5.57
C GLY A 21 -13.23 0.82 5.96
N PHE A 22 -12.84 0.25 7.09
CA PHE A 22 -13.47 -0.95 7.62
C PHE A 22 -13.77 -0.81 9.11
N GLY A 23 -14.68 -1.65 9.58
CA GLY A 23 -14.92 -1.89 11.00
C GLY A 23 -14.70 -3.37 11.31
N MET A 24 -14.12 -3.65 12.48
CA MET A 24 -13.93 -5.01 12.98
C MET A 24 -14.48 -5.10 14.40
N VAL A 25 -15.38 -6.05 14.63
CA VAL A 25 -15.88 -6.36 15.97
C VAL A 25 -14.90 -7.33 16.62
N CYS A 26 -14.29 -6.91 17.73
CA CYS A 26 -13.38 -7.73 18.51
C CYS A 26 -14.16 -8.46 19.63
N ASP A 27 -14.72 -9.62 19.30
CA ASP A 27 -15.56 -10.42 20.22
C ASP A 27 -14.79 -11.44 21.06
N GLY A 28 -13.47 -11.57 20.85
CA GLY A 28 -12.59 -12.51 21.56
C GLY A 28 -12.61 -13.94 21.01
N SER A 29 -13.27 -14.20 19.88
CA SER A 29 -13.22 -15.51 19.22
C SER A 29 -11.93 -15.73 18.45
N GLU A 30 -11.47 -16.99 18.38
CA GLU A 30 -10.31 -17.40 17.57
C GLU A 30 -10.47 -17.01 16.09
N ARG A 31 -11.69 -17.12 15.55
CA ARG A 31 -12.03 -16.65 14.20
C ARG A 31 -11.67 -15.18 13.98
N VAL A 32 -11.92 -14.32 14.97
CA VAL A 32 -11.59 -12.90 14.88
C VAL A 32 -10.08 -12.69 14.87
N ASP A 33 -9.33 -13.45 15.65
CA ASP A 33 -7.86 -13.41 15.65
C ASP A 33 -7.30 -13.81 14.28
N GLU A 34 -7.80 -14.87 13.67
CA GLU A 34 -7.41 -15.30 12.32
C GLU A 34 -7.66 -14.21 11.28
N ILE A 35 -8.85 -13.58 11.32
CA ILE A 35 -9.19 -12.47 10.44
C ILE A 35 -8.22 -11.30 10.63
N LEU A 36 -7.93 -10.92 11.87
CA LEU A 36 -7.07 -9.79 12.19
C LEU A 36 -5.62 -10.02 11.73
N ARG A 37 -5.08 -11.23 11.90
CA ARG A 37 -3.71 -11.58 11.50
C ARG A 37 -3.45 -11.30 10.01
N SER A 38 -4.42 -11.60 9.15
CA SER A 38 -4.29 -11.34 7.71
C SER A 38 -4.73 -9.92 7.34
N ALA A 39 -5.90 -9.50 7.80
CA ALA A 39 -6.56 -8.32 7.26
C ALA A 39 -5.84 -7.01 7.63
N MET A 40 -5.16 -6.95 8.79
CA MET A 40 -4.35 -5.78 9.18
C MET A 40 -3.15 -5.55 8.25
N LEU A 41 -2.49 -6.63 7.82
CA LEU A 41 -1.37 -6.53 6.88
C LEU A 41 -1.85 -5.98 5.54
N TRP A 42 -2.97 -6.47 5.02
CA TRP A 42 -3.53 -5.99 3.75
C TRP A 42 -3.95 -4.51 3.80
N ASP A 43 -4.61 -4.07 4.87
CA ASP A 43 -5.09 -2.68 5.01
C ASP A 43 -3.92 -1.66 5.02
N VAL A 44 -2.83 -2.02 5.70
CA VAL A 44 -1.64 -1.15 5.80
C VAL A 44 -0.74 -1.30 4.57
N MET A 45 -0.30 -2.53 4.30
CA MET A 45 0.76 -2.78 3.32
C MET A 45 0.27 -2.59 1.89
N GLY A 46 -1.02 -2.73 1.59
CA GLY A 46 -1.56 -2.34 0.28
C GLY A 46 -1.32 -0.86 -0.05
N GLY A 47 -1.48 0.02 0.95
CA GLY A 47 -1.19 1.45 0.80
C GLY A 47 0.31 1.74 0.69
N VAL A 48 1.12 1.07 1.51
CA VAL A 48 2.59 1.20 1.49
C VAL A 48 3.16 0.71 0.16
N ALA A 49 2.70 -0.44 -0.35
CA ALA A 49 3.09 -0.99 -1.65
C ALA A 49 2.81 0.00 -2.79
N ARG A 50 1.60 0.56 -2.84
CA ARG A 50 1.23 1.54 -3.88
C ARG A 50 2.06 2.82 -3.80
N ARG A 51 2.40 3.28 -2.59
CA ARG A 51 3.27 4.45 -2.37
C ARG A 51 4.72 4.15 -2.73
N SER A 52 5.20 2.96 -2.40
CA SER A 52 6.52 2.46 -2.80
C SER A 52 6.61 2.47 -4.32
N TRP A 53 5.65 1.87 -5.02
CA TRP A 53 5.59 1.87 -6.48
C TRP A 53 5.56 3.28 -7.10
N ALA A 54 4.91 4.24 -6.43
CA ALA A 54 4.94 5.66 -6.77
C ALA A 54 6.24 6.39 -6.37
N ARG A 55 7.28 5.64 -5.95
CA ARG A 55 8.64 6.10 -5.62
C ARG A 55 8.73 6.94 -4.36
N ASN A 56 7.85 6.74 -3.39
CA ASN A 56 8.02 7.35 -2.08
C ASN A 56 9.17 6.65 -1.31
N ALA A 57 10.25 7.38 -0.99
CA ALA A 57 11.45 6.82 -0.40
C ALA A 57 11.21 6.03 0.90
N ASN A 58 10.38 6.58 1.81
CA ASN A 58 10.08 5.91 3.07
C ASN A 58 9.30 4.61 2.82
N ALA A 59 8.31 4.65 1.93
CA ALA A 59 7.56 3.45 1.58
C ALA A 59 8.42 2.39 0.88
N MET A 60 9.39 2.79 0.05
CA MET A 60 10.33 1.85 -0.58
C MET A 60 11.18 1.13 0.47
N SER A 61 11.73 1.86 1.44
CA SER A 61 12.46 1.25 2.57
C SER A 61 11.55 0.31 3.37
N THR A 62 10.31 0.71 3.68
CA THR A 62 9.37 -0.15 4.42
C THR A 62 9.00 -1.42 3.65
N VAL A 63 8.85 -1.35 2.32
CA VAL A 63 8.60 -2.53 1.49
C VAL A 63 9.80 -3.48 1.51
N GLN A 64 11.03 -2.97 1.45
CA GLN A 64 12.24 -3.78 1.54
C GLN A 64 12.31 -4.56 2.85
N ASP A 65 12.10 -3.88 3.97
CA ASP A 65 12.10 -4.51 5.29
C ASP A 65 10.97 -5.54 5.42
N PHE A 66 9.79 -5.23 4.85
CA PHE A 66 8.64 -6.13 4.85
C PHE A 66 8.91 -7.40 4.05
N ASN A 67 9.43 -7.28 2.82
CA ASN A 67 9.77 -8.42 1.98
C ASN A 67 10.82 -9.34 2.61
N GLN A 68 11.76 -8.78 3.38
CA GLN A 68 12.73 -9.58 4.14
C GLN A 68 12.09 -10.29 5.34
N SER A 69 11.23 -9.60 6.08
CA SER A 69 10.66 -10.10 7.33
C SER A 69 9.50 -11.08 7.13
N PHE A 70 8.83 -11.04 5.97
CA PHE A 70 7.63 -11.83 5.65
C PHE A 70 7.80 -12.68 4.37
N ALA A 71 9.04 -12.98 3.98
CA ALA A 71 9.40 -13.57 2.69
C ALA A 71 8.69 -14.91 2.37
N ASP A 72 8.30 -15.67 3.39
CA ASP A 72 7.67 -16.99 3.22
C ASP A 72 6.19 -16.89 2.81
N ASP A 73 5.51 -15.81 3.19
CA ASP A 73 4.05 -15.66 3.02
C ASP A 73 3.68 -14.53 2.05
N TYR A 74 4.50 -13.48 1.97
CA TYR A 74 4.19 -12.27 1.22
C TYR A 74 5.38 -11.76 0.42
N TYR A 75 5.07 -11.17 -0.74
CA TYR A 75 6.06 -10.46 -1.53
C TYR A 75 5.43 -9.28 -2.26
N ILE A 76 5.95 -8.08 -2.02
CA ILE A 76 5.53 -6.84 -2.67
C ILE A 76 6.55 -6.47 -3.74
N THR A 77 6.09 -6.17 -4.95
CA THR A 77 6.98 -5.73 -6.03
C THR A 77 7.68 -4.42 -5.70
N GLU A 78 9.00 -4.44 -5.73
CA GLU A 78 9.84 -3.25 -5.53
C GLU A 78 10.08 -2.50 -6.84
N PRO A 79 9.98 -1.16 -6.85
CA PRO A 79 10.35 -0.37 -8.02
C PRO A 79 11.87 -0.24 -8.11
N TYR A 80 12.40 -0.56 -9.28
CA TYR A 80 13.79 -0.28 -9.63
C TYR A 80 13.85 1.04 -10.40
N LEU A 81 14.50 2.04 -9.81
CA LEU A 81 14.62 3.35 -10.43
C LEU A 81 15.63 3.29 -11.56
N VAL A 82 15.25 3.83 -12.72
CA VAL A 82 16.18 4.05 -13.82
C VAL A 82 17.06 5.25 -13.52
N ASP A 83 18.32 5.19 -13.95
CA ASP A 83 19.22 6.32 -13.90
C ASP A 83 18.66 7.50 -14.73
N GLU A 84 18.70 8.69 -14.15
CA GLU A 84 18.27 9.90 -14.85
C GLU A 84 19.10 10.18 -16.10
N GLU A 85 20.38 9.81 -16.14
CA GLU A 85 21.22 9.99 -17.33
C GLU A 85 20.68 9.18 -18.52
N ILE A 86 20.20 7.96 -18.27
CA ILE A 86 19.58 7.11 -19.30
C ILE A 86 18.33 7.80 -19.84
N ILE A 87 17.49 8.35 -18.96
CA ILE A 87 16.28 9.09 -19.38
C ILE A 87 16.70 10.31 -20.23
N LYS A 88 17.65 11.13 -19.76
CA LYS A 88 18.11 12.34 -20.44
C LYS A 88 18.65 12.04 -21.84
N ASN A 89 19.44 10.97 -21.97
CA ASN A 89 20.04 10.56 -23.24
C ASN A 89 18.99 10.11 -24.27
N ILE A 90 17.90 9.45 -23.84
CA ILE A 90 16.88 8.91 -24.77
C ILE A 90 15.82 9.97 -25.12
N THR A 91 15.53 10.90 -24.21
CA THR A 91 14.41 11.85 -24.37
C THR A 91 14.78 13.17 -25.06
N ASN A 92 16.06 13.41 -25.37
CA ASN A 92 16.58 14.72 -25.80
C ASN A 92 16.13 15.87 -24.87
N TYR A 93 15.77 15.56 -23.63
CA TYR A 93 15.19 16.50 -22.68
C TYR A 93 16.31 17.38 -22.13
N LYS A 94 16.56 18.49 -22.83
CA LYS A 94 17.37 19.58 -22.31
C LYS A 94 16.55 20.28 -21.22
N GLN A 95 16.97 20.14 -19.97
CA GLN A 95 16.59 21.11 -18.94
C GLN A 95 17.14 22.49 -19.32
#